data_AF-A0A3B8Z0H7-F1
#
_entry.id   AF-A0A3B8Z0H7-F1
#
_cell.length_a   1.000
_cell.length_b   1.000
_cell.length_c   1.000
_cell.angle_alpha   90.00
_cell.angle_beta   90.00
_cell.angle_gamma   90.00
#
_symmetry.space_group_name_H-M   'P 1'
#
loop_
_entity.id
_entity.type
_entity.pdbx_description
1 polymer ?
#
loop_
_entity_poly.entity_id
_entity_poly.type
_entity_poly.pdbx_seq_one_letter_code
_entity_poly.pdbx_strand_id
1 'polypeptide(L)'
;MQTLSSDILDYHASPKEAVASAQAAGVQAVVFTHLVPAVPGFLRSWLFLRGVDGGSVDVVIGEDGMRIRLPAGSDAIEIEEP
;
A
#
# COMPACT_ATOMS: atom_id res chain seq x y z
N MET A 1 24.51 -19.15 -3.10
CA MET A 1 23.81 -18.27 -2.14
C MET A 1 22.42 -18.00 -2.70
N GLN A 2 21.41 -18.64 -2.14
CA GLN A 2 20.02 -18.25 -2.37
C GLN A 2 19.71 -17.16 -1.33
N THR A 3 19.31 -15.98 -1.79
CA THR A 3 18.95 -14.87 -0.91
C THR A 3 17.53 -15.10 -0.39
N LEU A 4 17.24 -14.73 0.86
CA LEU A 4 15.87 -14.78 1.43
C LEU A 4 14.83 -14.15 0.49
N SER A 5 15.21 -13.16 -0.33
CA SER A 5 14.34 -12.52 -1.33
C SER A 5 13.82 -13.43 -2.45
N SER A 6 14.49 -14.53 -2.79
CA SER A 6 14.02 -15.46 -3.83
C SER A 6 13.07 -16.55 -3.29
N ASP A 7 13.06 -16.78 -1.98
CA ASP A 7 12.26 -17.82 -1.29
C ASP A 7 10.89 -17.30 -0.82
N ILE A 8 10.62 -16.00 -1.01
CA ILE A 8 9.42 -15.34 -0.48
C ILE A 8 8.49 -14.79 -1.54
N LEU A 9 8.79 -14.98 -2.83
CA LEU A 9 8.09 -14.31 -3.91
C LEU A 9 6.67 -14.83 -4.15
N ASP A 10 6.41 -16.08 -3.81
CA ASP A 10 5.19 -16.82 -4.17
C ASP A 10 4.06 -16.70 -3.14
N TYR A 11 4.31 -16.10 -1.97
CA TYR A 11 3.29 -15.85 -0.94
C TYR A 11 3.07 -14.37 -0.60
N HIS A 12 3.73 -13.44 -1.31
CA HIS A 12 3.51 -12.00 -1.17
C HIS A 12 2.53 -11.48 -2.23
N ALA A 13 2.00 -10.28 -1.98
CA ALA A 13 1.20 -9.56 -2.97
C ALA A 13 2.05 -8.45 -3.62
N SER A 14 1.99 -8.36 -4.94
CA SER A 14 2.47 -7.17 -5.65
C SER A 14 1.53 -5.98 -5.40
N PRO A 15 2.00 -4.72 -5.56
CA PRO A 15 1.14 -3.55 -5.43
C PRO A 15 -0.11 -3.59 -6.33
N LYS A 16 0.01 -4.14 -7.54
CA LYS A 16 -1.11 -4.30 -8.47
C LYS A 16 -2.17 -5.29 -7.96
N GLU A 17 -1.73 -6.42 -7.40
CA GLU A 17 -2.64 -7.41 -6.82
C GLU A 17 -3.33 -6.87 -5.57
N ALA A 18 -2.63 -6.07 -4.76
CA ALA A 18 -3.23 -5.40 -3.61
C ALA A 18 -4.32 -4.41 -4.02
N VAL A 19 -4.09 -3.59 -5.06
CA VAL A 19 -5.14 -2.69 -5.61
C VAL A 19 -6.29 -3.48 -6.21
N ALA A 20 -6.02 -4.52 -7.01
CA ALA A 20 -7.07 -5.34 -7.60
C ALA A 20 -7.96 -5.99 -6.54
N SER A 21 -7.37 -6.44 -5.43
CA SER A 21 -8.09 -6.95 -4.27
C SER A 21 -8.95 -5.86 -3.60
N ALA A 22 -8.40 -4.66 -3.42
CA ALA A 22 -9.14 -3.53 -2.86
C ALA A 22 -10.33 -3.11 -3.72
N GLN A 23 -10.13 -3.05 -5.05
CA GLN A 23 -11.19 -2.78 -6.02
C GLN A 23 -12.29 -3.85 -5.96
N ALA A 24 -11.90 -5.14 -5.94
CA ALA A 24 -12.85 -6.25 -5.84
C ALA A 24 -13.63 -6.24 -4.51
N ALA A 25 -13.00 -5.78 -3.43
CA ALA A 25 -13.64 -5.64 -2.12
C ALA A 25 -14.54 -4.39 -2.00
N GLY A 26 -14.45 -3.45 -2.95
CA GLY A 26 -15.22 -2.21 -2.91
C GLY A 26 -14.83 -1.27 -1.77
N VAL A 27 -13.58 -1.34 -1.30
CA VAL A 27 -13.07 -0.43 -0.26
C VAL A 27 -12.69 0.92 -0.84
N GLN A 28 -12.74 1.97 -0.03
CA GLN A 28 -12.43 3.33 -0.47
C GLN A 28 -10.91 3.59 -0.61
N ALA A 29 -10.09 2.95 0.24
CA ALA A 29 -8.65 3.14 0.23
C ALA A 29 -7.90 1.84 0.50
N VAL A 30 -6.67 1.75 -0.02
CA VAL A 30 -5.70 0.70 0.26
C VAL A 30 -4.38 1.33 0.72
N VAL A 31 -3.85 0.85 1.84
CA VAL A 31 -2.61 1.36 2.43
C VAL A 31 -1.54 0.29 2.31
N PHE A 32 -0.50 0.55 1.53
CA PHE A 32 0.61 -0.36 1.36
C PHE A 32 1.58 -0.25 2.54
N THR A 33 1.83 -1.40 3.17
CA THR A 33 2.85 -1.58 4.21
C THR A 33 3.76 -2.75 3.82
N HIS A 34 4.78 -3.02 4.64
CA HIS A 34 5.71 -4.13 4.44
C HIS A 34 6.37 -4.13 3.04
N LEU A 35 6.81 -2.95 2.59
CA LEU A 35 7.43 -2.77 1.28
C LEU A 35 8.88 -3.28 1.27
N VAL A 36 9.19 -4.19 0.35
CA VAL A 36 10.53 -4.79 0.17
C VAL A 36 10.98 -4.60 -1.28
N PRO A 37 12.22 -4.14 -1.53
CA PRO A 37 13.25 -3.76 -0.56
C PRO A 37 12.91 -2.46 0.19
N ALA A 38 13.52 -2.27 1.36
CA ALA A 38 13.40 -1.02 2.11
C ALA A 38 14.08 0.12 1.33
N VAL A 39 13.28 1.02 0.76
CA VAL A 39 13.74 2.20 0.02
C VAL A 39 13.37 3.46 0.82
N PRO A 40 14.34 4.31 1.21
CA PRO A 40 14.04 5.52 1.95
C PRO A 40 13.47 6.64 1.08
N GLY A 41 12.61 7.47 1.68
CA GLY A 41 12.16 8.75 1.13
C GLY A 41 11.33 8.64 -0.17
N PHE A 42 11.41 9.70 -0.98
CA PHE A 42 10.56 9.88 -2.17
C PHE A 42 10.69 8.79 -3.23
N LEU A 43 11.82 8.07 -3.26
CA LEU A 43 12.06 6.97 -4.21
C LEU A 43 11.12 5.78 -3.98
N ARG A 44 10.61 5.64 -2.75
CA ARG A 44 9.72 4.55 -2.35
C ARG A 44 8.39 4.63 -3.10
N SER A 45 7.71 5.77 -3.04
CA SER A 45 6.44 5.97 -3.73
C SER A 45 6.61 5.82 -5.23
N TRP A 46 7.70 6.37 -5.80
CA TRP A 46 8.00 6.19 -7.22
C TRP A 46 8.19 4.72 -7.61
N LEU A 47 8.92 3.94 -6.81
CA LEU A 47 9.19 2.53 -7.11
C LEU A 47 7.93 1.67 -7.02
N PHE A 48 7.16 1.80 -5.93
CA PHE A 48 6.06 0.90 -5.61
C PHE A 48 4.71 1.29 -6.24
N LEU A 49 4.52 2.56 -6.60
CA LEU A 49 3.31 3.00 -7.31
C LEU A 49 3.47 2.98 -8.84
N ARG A 50 4.65 2.62 -9.36
CA ARG A 50 4.90 2.62 -10.81
C ARG A 50 3.98 1.65 -11.53
N GLY A 51 3.06 2.20 -12.32
CA GLY A 51 2.11 1.41 -13.12
C GLY A 51 1.00 0.77 -12.27
N VAL A 52 0.82 1.21 -11.03
CA VAL A 52 -0.36 0.91 -10.22
C VAL A 52 -1.44 1.91 -10.59
N ASP A 53 -2.63 1.42 -10.96
CA ASP A 53 -3.80 2.24 -11.24
C ASP A 53 -4.86 1.97 -10.17
N GLY A 54 -5.08 2.94 -9.30
CA GLY A 54 -6.06 2.87 -8.21
C GLY A 54 -7.51 2.85 -8.70
N GLY A 55 -7.79 3.38 -9.88
CA GLY A 55 -9.16 3.66 -10.31
C GLY A 55 -9.89 4.54 -9.29
N SER A 56 -10.93 4.00 -8.66
CA SER A 56 -11.70 4.67 -7.59
C SER A 56 -11.18 4.41 -6.18
N VAL A 57 -10.15 3.58 -6.02
CA VAL A 57 -9.54 3.27 -4.73
C VAL A 57 -8.37 4.21 -4.49
N ASP A 58 -8.37 4.90 -3.36
CA ASP A 58 -7.25 5.73 -2.94
C ASP A 58 -6.06 4.84 -2.54
N VAL A 59 -4.96 4.96 -3.28
CA VAL A 59 -3.74 4.19 -3.04
C VAL A 59 -2.77 5.00 -2.20
N VAL A 60 -2.52 4.54 -0.98
CA VAL A 60 -1.69 5.22 0.01
C VAL A 60 -0.47 4.36 0.32
N ILE A 61 0.69 5.01 0.42
CA ILE A 61 1.89 4.35 0.90
C ILE A 61 2.03 4.66 2.40
N GLY A 62 1.92 3.65 3.26
CA GLY A 62 2.00 3.83 4.71
C GLY A 62 3.41 4.26 5.17
N GLU A 63 3.48 5.14 6.18
CA GLU A 63 4.74 5.60 6.79
C GLU A 63 4.76 5.31 8.28
N ASP A 64 5.95 5.08 8.83
CA ASP A 64 6.13 4.90 10.26
C ASP A 64 5.68 6.19 10.98
N GLY A 65 4.68 6.08 11.84
CA GLY A 65 4.08 7.22 12.54
C GLY A 65 2.82 7.80 11.88
N MET A 66 2.50 7.41 10.65
CA MET A 66 1.25 7.79 9.96
C MET A 66 0.03 7.35 10.78
N ARG A 67 -0.98 8.23 10.89
CA ARG A 67 -2.23 7.93 11.59
C ARG A 67 -3.40 7.97 10.62
N ILE A 68 -4.24 6.94 10.71
CA ILE A 68 -5.48 6.85 9.94
C ILE A 68 -6.63 6.86 10.93
N ARG A 69 -7.56 7.81 10.79
CA ARG A 69 -8.77 7.89 11.60
C ARG A 69 -9.98 7.56 10.75
N LEU A 70 -10.89 6.78 11.35
CA LEU A 70 -12.18 6.39 10.78
C LEU A 70 -13.26 6.87 11.76
N PRO A 71 -13.77 8.11 11.60
CA PRO A 71 -14.78 8.65 12.50
C PRO A 71 -16.05 7.79 12.53
N ALA A 72 -16.57 7.51 13.73
CA ALA A 72 -17.75 6.67 13.89
C ALA A 72 -18.98 7.28 13.19
N GLY A 73 -19.71 6.47 12.43
CA GLY A 73 -20.91 6.90 11.69
C GLY A 73 -20.61 7.74 10.45
N SER A 74 -19.37 7.71 9.96
CA SER A 74 -18.93 8.40 8.74
C SER A 74 -18.22 7.43 7.81
N ASP A 75 -18.26 7.73 6.51
CA ASP A 75 -17.44 7.05 5.49
C ASP A 75 -16.08 7.73 5.28
N ALA A 76 -15.78 8.79 6.05
CA ALA A 76 -14.54 9.55 5.93
C ALA A 76 -13.32 8.72 6.35
N ILE A 77 -12.25 8.83 5.55
CA ILE A 77 -10.92 8.32 5.86
C ILE A 77 -10.00 9.53 6.03
N GLU A 78 -9.54 9.78 7.25
CA GLU A 78 -8.66 10.90 7.56
C GLU A 78 -7.23 10.37 7.74
N ILE A 79 -6.31 10.84 6.88
CA ILE A 79 -4.91 10.42 6.88
C ILE A 79 -4.07 11.60 7.38
N GLU A 80 -3.36 11.40 8.48
CA GLU A 80 -2.39 12.34 9.05
C GLU A 80 -0.98 11.81 8.79
N GLU A 81 -0.20 12.60 8.04
CA GLU A 81 1.21 12.34 7.78
C GLU A 81 2.04 12.54 9.07
N PRO A 82 3.14 11.78 9.24
CA PRO A 82 4.00 11.83 10.43
C PRO A 82 4.73 13.18 10.64
#